data_AF-A0A0G0DCN1-F1
#
_entry.id   AF-A0A0G0DCN1-F1
#
_cell.length_a   1.000
_cell.length_b   1.000
_cell.length_c   1.000
_cell.angle_alpha   90.00
_cell.angle_beta   90.00
_cell.angle_gamma   90.00
#
_symmetry.space_group_name_H-M   'P 1'
#
loop_
_entity.id
_entity.type
_entity.pdbx_description
1 polymer ?
#
loop_
_entity_poly.entity_id
_entity_poly.type
_entity_poly.pdbx_seq_one_letter_code
_entity_poly.pdbx_strand_id
1 'polypeptide(L)'
;MELTNNNDTLLDQTQPSLTPSDHVCDENCKHGENEKNLKSIPFVELTLDLKNQLASTIKDLEAAKNDLGKGHQQVIDKCDKIRNLIEKLKIDSSVKINDEAFHKFNESFLKYNTLSQFYIEEINFYINYYTKFLGADHPAEIKVDKNSKLTFHEHVANISKSLKNFIRKRKKDLSILFSQYDHGFNLQLRQLEAVSSYLVSNAAKEESKK
;
A
#
# COMPACT_ATOMS: atom_id res chain seq x y z
N MET A 1 -38.23 5.10 -32.36
CA MET A 1 -37.10 4.15 -32.31
C MET A 1 -36.80 3.94 -30.84
N GLU A 2 -37.31 2.86 -30.26
CA GLU A 2 -37.07 2.52 -28.85
C GLU A 2 -35.70 1.88 -28.76
N LEU A 3 -34.75 2.57 -28.13
CA LEU A 3 -33.49 1.97 -27.70
C LEU A 3 -33.71 1.51 -26.26
N THR A 4 -34.04 0.23 -26.10
CA THR A 4 -33.94 -0.48 -24.83
C THR A 4 -32.46 -0.55 -24.47
N ASN A 5 -31.96 0.45 -23.76
CA ASN A 5 -30.63 0.40 -23.14
C ASN A 5 -30.73 -0.50 -21.91
N ASN A 6 -30.20 -1.71 -22.05
CA ASN A 6 -29.72 -2.52 -20.94
C ASN A 6 -28.59 -1.75 -20.23
N ASN A 7 -28.96 -0.82 -19.36
CA ASN A 7 -28.07 -0.18 -18.39
C ASN A 7 -28.07 -1.03 -17.12
N ASP A 8 -27.57 -2.26 -17.22
CA ASP A 8 -27.16 -3.00 -16.05
C ASP A 8 -25.73 -2.57 -15.69
N THR A 9 -25.69 -1.74 -14.64
CA THR A 9 -24.59 -1.59 -13.69
C THR A 9 -23.20 -1.23 -14.24
N LEU A 10 -22.95 0.08 -14.33
CA LEU A 10 -21.63 0.68 -14.59
C LEU A 10 -20.58 0.42 -13.48
N LEU A 11 -20.93 -0.26 -12.39
CA LEU A 11 -20.05 -0.48 -11.23
C LEU A 11 -20.08 -1.91 -10.65
N ASP A 12 -20.74 -2.88 -11.28
CA ASP A 12 -21.02 -4.21 -10.68
C ASP A 12 -20.14 -5.36 -11.22
N GLN A 13 -19.04 -5.05 -11.88
CA GLN A 13 -18.13 -6.10 -12.35
C GLN A 13 -16.90 -6.21 -11.45
N THR A 14 -17.02 -7.17 -10.51
CA THR A 14 -15.96 -7.83 -9.74
C THR A 14 -15.14 -6.94 -8.81
N GLN A 15 -15.68 -6.68 -7.61
CA GLN A 15 -14.84 -6.40 -6.44
C GLN A 15 -14.16 -7.72 -5.99
N PRO A 16 -12.83 -7.77 -5.85
CA PRO A 16 -12.19 -8.88 -5.13
C PRO A 16 -12.57 -8.79 -3.65
N SER A 17 -13.16 -9.85 -3.10
CA SER A 17 -13.26 -10.00 -1.66
C SER A 17 -11.87 -10.33 -1.11
N LEU A 18 -11.18 -9.30 -0.64
CA LEU A 18 -10.07 -9.49 0.30
C LEU A 18 -10.61 -9.12 1.67
N THR A 19 -11.16 -10.11 2.35
CA THR A 19 -11.21 -10.06 3.80
C THR A 19 -9.77 -9.97 4.30
N PRO A 20 -9.50 -9.22 5.38
CA PRO A 20 -8.24 -9.35 6.11
C PRO A 20 -8.26 -10.69 6.89
N SER A 21 -8.47 -11.79 6.17
CA SER A 21 -8.22 -13.13 6.67
C SER A 21 -6.91 -13.54 6.05
N ASP A 22 -5.97 -13.92 6.90
CA ASP A 22 -4.63 -14.39 6.54
C ASP A 22 -3.59 -13.27 6.33
N HIS A 23 -3.66 -12.22 7.16
CA HIS A 23 -2.40 -11.68 7.67
C HIS A 23 -1.71 -12.80 8.44
N VAL A 24 -0.91 -13.56 7.70
CA VAL A 24 0.17 -14.39 8.20
C VAL A 24 1.08 -13.43 8.96
N CYS A 25 0.75 -13.23 10.23
CA CYS A 25 1.74 -13.30 11.28
C CYS A 25 2.56 -14.55 10.96
N ASP A 26 3.67 -14.37 10.23
CA ASP A 26 4.79 -15.29 10.40
C ASP A 26 4.96 -15.33 11.92
N GLU A 27 5.01 -16.53 12.49
CA GLU A 27 4.87 -16.87 13.92
C GLU A 27 5.82 -16.11 14.88
N ASN A 28 6.59 -15.15 14.36
CA ASN A 28 7.50 -14.25 15.05
C ASN A 28 6.97 -12.81 15.24
N CYS A 29 5.83 -12.42 14.64
CA CYS A 29 5.28 -11.07 14.82
C CYS A 29 4.31 -10.99 16.01
N LYS A 30 4.80 -11.28 17.22
CA LYS A 30 4.09 -10.94 18.47
C LYS A 30 4.49 -9.53 18.91
N HIS A 31 3.87 -8.50 18.35
CA HIS A 31 3.79 -7.21 19.04
C HIS A 31 2.65 -7.30 20.06
N GLY A 32 2.96 -7.64 21.31
CA GLY A 32 2.00 -7.52 22.41
C GLY A 32 2.16 -8.50 23.57
N GLU A 33 2.69 -9.71 23.36
CA GLU A 33 2.74 -10.73 24.42
C GLU A 33 3.99 -11.60 24.31
N ASN A 34 5.09 -11.21 24.97
CA ASN A 34 6.18 -12.13 25.41
C ASN A 34 7.35 -11.44 26.15
N GLU A 35 7.14 -10.38 26.94
CA GLU A 35 8.27 -9.79 27.73
C GLU A 35 8.91 -10.80 28.71
N LYS A 36 8.19 -11.86 29.09
CA LYS A 36 8.68 -12.91 30.00
C LYS A 36 9.67 -13.90 29.36
N ASN A 37 9.88 -13.85 28.03
CA ASN A 37 10.67 -14.84 27.28
C ASN A 37 11.86 -14.22 26.52
N LEU A 38 12.31 -13.02 26.89
CA LEU A 38 13.44 -12.36 26.25
C LEU A 38 14.65 -12.32 27.19
N LYS A 39 15.84 -12.48 26.64
CA LYS A 39 17.12 -12.16 27.30
C LYS A 39 17.80 -11.02 26.55
N SER A 40 18.57 -10.22 27.28
CA SER A 40 19.36 -9.15 26.68
C SER A 40 20.76 -9.65 26.32
N ILE A 41 21.24 -9.31 25.12
CA ILE A 41 22.63 -9.45 24.71
C ILE A 41 23.22 -8.04 24.60
N PRO A 42 24.37 -7.74 25.25
CA PRO A 42 24.99 -6.43 25.15
C PRO A 42 25.40 -6.14 23.71
N PHE A 43 25.33 -4.86 23.34
CA PHE A 43 25.83 -4.41 22.05
C PHE A 43 27.34 -4.64 21.94
N VAL A 44 27.78 -5.12 20.78
CA VAL A 44 29.17 -5.24 20.40
C VAL A 44 29.36 -4.55 19.07
N GLU A 45 30.49 -3.87 18.86
CA GLU A 45 30.75 -3.20 17.60
C GLU A 45 30.65 -4.18 16.43
N LEU A 46 29.84 -3.83 15.42
CA LEU A 46 29.67 -4.65 14.22
C LEU A 46 30.96 -4.76 13.43
N THR A 47 31.24 -5.97 12.92
CA THR A 47 32.29 -6.16 11.92
C THR A 47 31.99 -5.34 10.67
N LEU A 48 33.03 -4.98 9.92
CA LEU A 48 32.89 -4.21 8.68
C LEU A 48 31.93 -4.88 7.69
N ASP A 49 32.00 -6.20 7.56
CA ASP A 49 31.12 -6.98 6.68
C ASP A 49 29.65 -6.87 7.11
N LEU A 50 29.35 -6.97 8.41
CA LEU A 50 28.00 -6.82 8.92
C LEU A 50 27.49 -5.39 8.76
N LYS A 51 28.34 -4.38 8.98
CA LYS A 51 28.00 -2.96 8.71
C LYS A 51 27.61 -2.78 7.23
N ASN A 52 28.40 -3.33 6.31
CA ASN A 52 28.13 -3.24 4.87
C ASN A 52 26.85 -3.98 4.47
N GLN A 53 26.61 -5.18 4.99
CA GLN A 53 25.38 -5.95 4.72
C GLN A 53 24.13 -5.25 5.24
N LEU A 54 24.18 -4.70 6.45
CA LEU A 54 23.08 -3.98 7.05
C LEU A 54 22.79 -2.68 6.30
N ALA A 55 23.83 -1.91 5.95
CA ALA A 55 23.71 -0.70 5.15
C ALA A 55 23.09 -0.97 3.77
N SER A 56 23.50 -2.05 3.10
CA SER A 56 22.87 -2.47 1.84
C SER A 56 21.40 -2.82 2.02
N THR A 57 21.05 -3.50 3.12
CA THR A 57 19.66 -3.89 3.41
C THR A 57 18.79 -2.66 3.73
N ILE A 58 19.34 -1.66 4.41
CA ILE A 58 18.67 -0.37 4.65
C ILE A 58 18.40 0.36 3.33
N LYS A 59 19.38 0.41 2.41
CA LYS A 59 19.15 0.99 1.07
C LYS A 59 18.04 0.26 0.30
N ASP A 60 17.96 -1.06 0.41
CA ASP A 60 16.89 -1.85 -0.20
C ASP A 60 15.51 -1.52 0.40
N LEU A 61 15.44 -1.28 1.72
CA LEU A 61 14.22 -0.82 2.41
C LEU A 61 13.83 0.59 1.95
N GLU A 62 14.78 1.52 1.84
CA GLU A 62 14.53 2.88 1.35
C GLU A 62 14.01 2.88 -0.09
N ALA A 63 14.59 2.06 -0.96
CA ALA A 63 14.09 1.87 -2.32
C ALA A 63 12.65 1.34 -2.31
N ALA A 64 12.36 0.32 -1.50
CA ALA A 64 11.01 -0.23 -1.36
C ALA A 64 10.00 0.80 -0.85
N LYS A 65 10.39 1.63 0.14
CA LYS A 65 9.58 2.74 0.65
C LYS A 65 9.28 3.76 -0.45
N ASN A 66 10.28 4.15 -1.23
CA ASN A 66 10.12 5.15 -2.28
C ASN A 66 9.20 4.63 -3.41
N ASP A 67 9.36 3.39 -3.82
CA ASP A 67 8.49 2.76 -4.81
C ASP A 67 7.03 2.69 -4.31
N LEU A 68 6.85 2.32 -3.04
CA LEU A 68 5.56 2.28 -2.37
C LEU A 68 4.93 3.68 -2.27
N GLY A 69 5.69 4.69 -1.86
CA GLY A 69 5.23 6.07 -1.79
C GLY A 69 4.77 6.61 -3.14
N LYS A 70 5.51 6.29 -4.22
CA LYS A 70 5.13 6.67 -5.59
C LYS A 70 3.84 5.98 -6.05
N GLY A 71 3.75 4.65 -5.89
CA GLY A 71 2.54 3.90 -6.25
C GLY A 71 1.32 4.37 -5.46
N HIS A 72 1.51 4.67 -4.17
CA HIS A 72 0.47 5.16 -3.29
C HIS A 72 -0.08 6.52 -3.76
N GLN A 73 0.81 7.46 -4.04
CA GLN A 73 0.42 8.78 -4.54
C GLN A 73 -0.32 8.68 -5.88
N GLN A 74 0.14 7.82 -6.80
CA GLN A 74 -0.52 7.61 -8.09
C GLN A 74 -1.96 7.10 -7.96
N VAL A 75 -2.26 6.33 -6.91
CA VAL A 75 -3.61 5.82 -6.65
C VAL A 75 -4.47 6.89 -5.99
N ILE A 76 -3.91 7.69 -5.07
CA ILE A 76 -4.57 8.87 -4.48
C ILE A 76 -4.98 9.85 -5.59
N ASP A 77 -4.03 10.23 -6.46
CA ASP A 77 -4.29 11.18 -7.55
C ASP A 77 -5.42 10.71 -8.48
N LYS A 78 -5.50 9.39 -8.76
CA LYS A 78 -6.59 8.81 -9.56
C LYS A 78 -7.92 8.85 -8.81
N CYS A 79 -7.91 8.52 -7.52
CA CYS A 79 -9.12 8.59 -6.70
C CYS A 79 -9.69 10.00 -6.66
N ASP A 80 -8.84 11.01 -6.49
CA ASP A 80 -9.27 12.41 -6.47
C ASP A 80 -9.81 12.86 -7.83
N LYS A 81 -9.22 12.41 -8.94
CA LYS A 81 -9.78 12.64 -10.29
C LYS A 81 -11.17 12.01 -10.45
N ILE A 82 -11.34 10.77 -10.00
CA ILE A 82 -12.63 10.06 -10.05
C ILE A 82 -13.68 10.82 -9.24
N ARG A 83 -13.37 11.20 -8.00
CA ARG A 83 -14.29 11.99 -7.15
C ARG A 83 -14.68 13.30 -7.82
N ASN A 84 -13.71 14.04 -8.33
CA ASN A 84 -13.96 15.32 -9.01
C ASN A 84 -14.82 15.16 -10.27
N LEU A 85 -14.63 14.11 -11.05
CA LEU A 85 -15.47 13.83 -12.21
C LEU A 85 -16.90 13.45 -11.80
N ILE A 86 -17.05 12.62 -10.77
CA ILE A 86 -18.37 12.24 -10.25
C ILE A 86 -19.12 13.47 -9.76
N GLU A 87 -18.50 14.33 -8.96
CA GLU A 87 -19.14 15.56 -8.47
C GLU A 87 -19.57 16.49 -9.62
N LYS A 88 -18.76 16.63 -10.68
CA LYS A 88 -19.14 17.38 -11.88
C LYS A 88 -20.33 16.75 -12.60
N LEU A 89 -20.32 15.43 -12.76
CA LEU A 89 -21.38 14.69 -13.45
C LEU A 89 -22.69 14.68 -12.64
N LYS A 90 -22.63 14.72 -11.31
CA LYS A 90 -23.82 14.82 -10.44
C LYS A 90 -24.63 16.10 -10.65
N ILE A 91 -24.01 17.17 -11.15
CA ILE A 91 -24.69 18.44 -11.45
C ILE A 91 -25.58 18.28 -12.71
N ASP A 92 -25.22 17.37 -13.61
CA ASP A 92 -25.94 17.14 -14.86
C ASP A 92 -27.14 16.20 -14.63
N SER A 93 -28.35 16.75 -14.79
CA SER A 93 -29.61 16.00 -14.63
C SER A 93 -29.78 14.79 -15.57
N SER A 94 -28.99 14.72 -16.66
CA SER A 94 -29.00 13.60 -17.61
C SER A 94 -28.17 12.42 -17.13
N VAL A 95 -27.33 12.59 -16.10
CA VAL A 95 -26.45 11.56 -15.57
C VAL A 95 -26.99 11.05 -14.24
N LYS A 96 -27.18 9.73 -14.14
CA LYS A 96 -27.50 9.07 -12.87
C LYS A 96 -26.25 8.40 -12.32
N ILE A 97 -25.78 8.91 -11.19
CA ILE A 97 -24.71 8.27 -10.42
C ILE A 97 -25.34 7.30 -9.41
N ASN A 98 -24.80 6.08 -9.35
CA ASN A 98 -25.17 5.13 -8.31
C ASN A 98 -24.41 5.47 -7.02
N ASP A 99 -25.11 6.06 -6.04
CA ASP A 99 -24.52 6.48 -4.77
C ASP A 99 -24.02 5.30 -3.92
N GLU A 100 -24.68 4.14 -3.96
CA GLU A 100 -24.23 2.94 -3.23
C GLU A 100 -22.87 2.47 -3.77
N ALA A 101 -22.75 2.42 -5.09
CA ALA A 101 -21.51 2.00 -5.72
C ALA A 101 -20.38 3.05 -5.55
N PHE A 102 -20.71 4.35 -5.53
CA PHE A 102 -19.75 5.40 -5.17
C PHE A 102 -19.32 5.30 -3.69
N HIS A 103 -20.23 4.92 -2.80
CA HIS A 103 -19.88 4.65 -1.40
C HIS A 103 -18.92 3.47 -1.28
N LYS A 104 -19.22 2.34 -1.93
CA LYS A 104 -18.33 1.16 -1.97
C LYS A 104 -16.94 1.49 -2.55
N PHE A 105 -16.87 2.35 -3.58
CA PHE A 105 -15.60 2.86 -4.10
C PHE A 105 -14.78 3.59 -3.03
N ASN A 106 -15.41 4.50 -2.27
CA ASN A 106 -14.72 5.23 -1.20
C ASN A 106 -14.25 4.30 -0.08
N GLU A 107 -15.04 3.29 0.30
CA GLU A 107 -14.61 2.27 1.26
C GLU A 107 -13.41 1.46 0.75
N SER A 108 -13.43 1.04 -0.51
CA SER A 108 -12.30 0.34 -1.15
C SER A 108 -11.04 1.20 -1.16
N PHE A 109 -11.15 2.48 -1.51
CA PHE A 109 -10.03 3.40 -1.44
C PHE A 109 -9.50 3.57 -0.02
N LEU A 110 -10.38 3.70 0.98
CA LEU A 110 -9.97 3.84 2.38
C LEU A 110 -9.18 2.60 2.85
N LYS A 111 -9.66 1.40 2.53
CA LYS A 111 -8.96 0.13 2.84
C LYS A 111 -7.56 0.10 2.21
N TYR A 112 -7.46 0.46 0.94
CA TYR A 112 -6.19 0.55 0.24
C TYR A 112 -5.24 1.57 0.89
N ASN A 113 -5.76 2.75 1.22
CA ASN A 113 -4.98 3.84 1.79
C ASN A 113 -4.39 3.43 3.14
N THR A 114 -5.22 2.88 4.03
CA THR A 114 -4.81 2.38 5.35
C THR A 114 -3.76 1.28 5.22
N LEU A 115 -3.96 0.30 4.34
CA LEU A 115 -3.03 -0.81 4.16
C LEU A 115 -1.68 -0.33 3.59
N SER A 116 -1.70 0.58 2.62
CA SER A 116 -0.49 1.15 2.03
C SER A 116 0.30 1.94 3.06
N GLN A 117 -0.37 2.79 3.84
CA GLN A 117 0.25 3.55 4.92
C GLN A 117 0.86 2.65 5.98
N PHE A 118 0.15 1.61 6.42
CA PHE A 118 0.67 0.61 7.35
C PHE A 118 1.99 -0.01 6.86
N TYR A 119 2.08 -0.39 5.57
CA TYR A 119 3.33 -0.92 5.01
C TYR A 119 4.45 0.12 4.92
N ILE A 120 4.13 1.39 4.61
CA ILE A 120 5.12 2.48 4.60
C ILE A 120 5.68 2.68 6.01
N GLU A 121 4.82 2.69 7.02
CA GLU A 121 5.19 2.87 8.43
C GLU A 121 6.00 1.69 8.96
N GLU A 122 5.62 0.45 8.63
CA GLU A 122 6.36 -0.75 9.00
C GLU A 122 7.78 -0.72 8.40
N ILE A 123 7.93 -0.33 7.13
CA ILE A 123 9.24 -0.17 6.49
C ILE A 123 10.04 0.96 7.17
N ASN A 124 9.42 2.11 7.46
CA ASN A 124 10.07 3.22 8.17
C ASN A 124 10.57 2.82 9.55
N PHE A 125 9.77 2.05 10.29
CA PHE A 125 10.15 1.52 11.59
C PHE A 125 11.44 0.70 11.47
N TYR A 126 11.50 -0.23 10.52
CA TYR A 126 12.71 -1.04 10.31
C TYR A 126 13.91 -0.21 9.87
N ILE A 127 13.76 0.74 8.93
CA ILE A 127 14.85 1.65 8.54
C ILE A 127 15.40 2.37 9.78
N ASN A 128 14.52 3.01 10.57
CA ASN A 128 14.92 3.78 11.74
C ASN A 128 15.57 2.89 12.80
N TYR A 129 15.00 1.72 13.06
CA TYR A 129 15.52 0.79 14.06
C TYR A 129 16.91 0.26 13.69
N TYR A 130 17.11 -0.17 12.44
CA TYR A 130 18.38 -0.76 12.02
C TYR A 130 19.46 0.25 11.70
N THR A 131 19.11 1.47 11.31
CA THR A 131 20.08 2.57 11.11
C THR A 131 20.83 2.88 12.42
N LYS A 132 20.18 2.74 13.57
CA LYS A 132 20.81 2.93 14.89
C LYS A 132 22.04 2.05 15.09
N PHE A 133 22.02 0.81 14.59
CA PHE A 133 23.15 -0.12 14.72
C PHE A 133 24.39 0.32 13.91
N LEU A 134 24.22 1.20 12.93
CA LEU A 134 25.31 1.75 12.12
C LEU A 134 25.82 3.10 12.63
N GLY A 135 25.02 3.79 13.47
CA GLY A 135 25.31 5.13 13.97
C GLY A 135 25.86 5.14 15.40
N ALA A 136 26.03 6.35 15.93
CA ALA A 136 26.39 6.58 17.33
C ALA A 136 25.24 6.25 18.29
N ASP A 137 23.99 6.25 17.81
CA ASP A 137 22.77 5.99 18.59
C ASP A 137 22.43 4.49 18.68
N HIS A 138 23.43 3.62 18.65
CA HIS A 138 23.19 2.19 18.73
C HIS A 138 22.54 1.82 20.07
N PRO A 139 21.66 0.81 20.10
CA PRO A 139 21.08 0.36 21.36
C PRO A 139 22.19 -0.15 22.29
N ALA A 140 22.02 0.00 23.60
CA ALA A 140 22.95 -0.56 24.59
C ALA A 140 22.89 -2.09 24.62
N GLU A 141 21.71 -2.64 24.37
CA GLU A 141 21.44 -4.07 24.34
C GLU A 141 20.37 -4.42 23.30
N ILE A 142 20.40 -5.67 22.85
CA ILE A 142 19.34 -6.25 22.01
C ILE A 142 18.58 -7.30 22.80
N LYS A 143 17.25 -7.30 22.66
CA LYS A 143 16.39 -8.34 23.23
C LYS A 143 16.27 -9.50 22.23
N VAL A 144 16.61 -10.70 22.67
CA VAL A 144 16.49 -11.94 21.90
C VAL A 144 15.68 -12.97 22.68
N ASP A 145 15.13 -13.99 22.01
CA ASP A 145 14.47 -15.09 22.70
C ASP A 145 15.38 -15.72 23.76
N LYS A 146 14.84 -16.02 24.95
CA LYS A 146 15.57 -16.57 26.07
C LYS A 146 16.27 -17.89 25.72
N ASN A 147 15.69 -18.68 24.82
CA ASN A 147 16.24 -19.94 24.32
C ASN A 147 17.24 -19.75 23.16
N SER A 148 17.37 -18.53 22.63
CA SER A 148 18.33 -18.23 21.57
C SER A 148 19.75 -18.51 22.04
N LYS A 149 20.49 -19.31 21.28
CA LYS A 149 21.93 -19.52 21.49
C LYS A 149 22.80 -18.57 20.65
N LEU A 150 22.17 -17.65 19.92
CA LEU A 150 22.86 -16.74 19.02
C LEU A 150 23.72 -15.74 19.79
N THR A 151 24.91 -15.49 19.27
CA THR A 151 25.73 -14.33 19.61
C THR A 151 25.12 -13.04 19.05
N PHE A 152 25.62 -11.89 19.49
CA PHE A 152 25.21 -10.59 18.97
C PHE A 152 25.33 -10.52 17.44
N HIS A 153 26.49 -10.90 16.88
CA HIS A 153 26.73 -10.88 15.44
C HIS A 153 25.82 -11.83 14.66
N GLU A 154 25.61 -13.05 15.15
CA GLU A 154 24.70 -14.00 14.50
C GLU A 154 23.25 -13.50 14.54
N HIS A 155 22.85 -12.82 15.61
CA HIS A 155 21.54 -12.20 15.69
C HIS A 155 21.37 -11.10 14.64
N VAL A 156 22.34 -10.18 14.51
CA VAL A 156 22.31 -9.10 13.52
C VAL A 156 22.38 -9.64 12.08
N ALA A 157 23.14 -10.71 11.84
CA ALA A 157 23.18 -11.39 10.55
C ALA A 157 21.82 -12.02 10.21
N ASN A 158 21.19 -12.71 11.17
CA ASN A 158 19.87 -13.30 11.01
C ASN A 158 18.80 -12.24 10.76
N ILE A 159 18.85 -11.11 11.47
CA ILE A 159 18.01 -9.94 11.21
C ILE A 159 18.17 -9.49 9.75
N SER A 160 19.41 -9.29 9.29
CA SER A 160 19.67 -8.79 7.93
C SER A 160 19.08 -9.73 6.87
N LYS A 161 19.18 -11.05 7.10
CA LYS A 161 18.56 -12.06 6.24
C LYS A 161 17.03 -12.02 6.29
N SER A 162 16.45 -11.93 7.48
CA SER A 162 15.00 -11.81 7.68
C SER A 162 14.44 -10.55 7.01
N LEU A 163 15.16 -9.43 7.09
CA LEU A 163 14.77 -8.19 6.43
C LEU A 163 14.77 -8.29 4.91
N LYS A 164 15.78 -8.95 4.32
CA LYS A 164 15.77 -9.20 2.87
C LYS A 164 14.54 -10.01 2.43
N ASN A 165 14.19 -11.05 3.19
CA ASN A 165 12.99 -11.83 2.92
C ASN A 165 11.71 -11.02 3.11
N PHE A 166 11.64 -10.21 4.17
CA PHE A 166 10.55 -9.29 4.43
C PHE A 166 10.37 -8.29 3.27
N ILE A 167 11.45 -7.64 2.81
CA ILE A 167 11.44 -6.72 1.66
C ILE A 167 10.89 -7.43 0.43
N ARG A 168 11.36 -8.66 0.14
CA ARG A 168 10.90 -9.43 -1.03
C ARG A 168 9.41 -9.76 -0.95
N LYS A 169 8.93 -10.20 0.22
CA LYS A 169 7.51 -10.52 0.47
C LYS A 169 6.65 -9.26 0.32
N ARG A 170 7.02 -8.17 1.00
CA ARG A 170 6.31 -6.90 0.91
C ARG A 170 6.31 -6.33 -0.51
N LYS A 171 7.44 -6.29 -1.22
CA LYS A 171 7.46 -5.85 -2.63
C LYS A 171 6.48 -6.62 -3.51
N LYS A 172 6.37 -7.94 -3.32
CA LYS A 172 5.41 -8.78 -4.06
C LYS A 172 3.97 -8.44 -3.68
N ASP A 173 3.64 -8.44 -2.39
CA ASP A 173 2.28 -8.16 -1.90
C ASP A 173 1.83 -6.77 -2.35
N LEU A 174 2.74 -5.79 -2.27
CA LEU A 174 2.52 -4.42 -2.72
C LEU A 174 2.30 -4.32 -4.22
N SER A 175 3.13 -5.00 -5.03
CA SER A 175 2.95 -4.99 -6.49
C SER A 175 1.59 -5.55 -6.90
N ILE A 176 1.11 -6.59 -6.22
CA ILE A 176 -0.21 -7.18 -6.46
C ILE A 176 -1.30 -6.17 -6.06
N LEU A 177 -1.19 -5.60 -4.85
CA LEU A 177 -2.13 -4.59 -4.34
C LEU A 177 -2.22 -3.40 -5.30
N PHE A 178 -1.09 -2.81 -5.68
CA PHE A 178 -1.05 -1.69 -6.61
C PHE A 178 -1.68 -2.04 -7.96
N SER A 179 -1.29 -3.16 -8.56
CA SER A 179 -1.80 -3.54 -9.89
C SER A 179 -3.32 -3.70 -9.91
N GLN A 180 -3.89 -4.26 -8.84
CA GLN A 180 -5.33 -4.45 -8.72
C GLN A 180 -6.08 -3.11 -8.62
N TYR A 181 -5.66 -2.24 -7.70
CA TYR A 181 -6.31 -0.95 -7.49
C TYR A 181 -6.06 0.03 -8.65
N ASP A 182 -4.85 0.04 -9.21
CA ASP A 182 -4.50 0.85 -10.37
C ASP A 182 -5.35 0.46 -11.58
N HIS A 183 -5.50 -0.84 -11.87
CA HIS A 183 -6.34 -1.31 -12.96
C HIS A 183 -7.81 -0.91 -12.76
N GLY A 184 -8.37 -1.18 -11.58
CA GLY A 184 -9.76 -0.85 -11.27
C GLY A 184 -10.06 0.64 -11.39
N PHE A 185 -9.20 1.49 -10.83
CA PHE A 185 -9.39 2.95 -10.91
C PHE A 185 -9.14 3.51 -12.30
N ASN A 186 -8.19 2.95 -13.07
CA ASN A 186 -8.01 3.34 -14.47
C ASN A 186 -9.24 3.03 -15.32
N LEU A 187 -9.88 1.87 -15.10
CA LEU A 187 -11.09 1.51 -15.81
C LEU A 187 -12.23 2.50 -15.50
N GLN A 188 -12.46 2.77 -14.21
CA GLN A 188 -13.48 3.73 -13.77
C GLN A 188 -13.21 5.13 -14.31
N LEU A 189 -11.96 5.60 -14.26
CA LEU A 189 -11.57 6.90 -14.77
C LEU A 189 -11.88 7.03 -16.27
N ARG A 190 -11.51 6.04 -17.08
CA ARG A 190 -11.81 6.02 -18.53
C ARG A 190 -13.30 6.08 -18.82
N GLN A 191 -14.11 5.35 -18.05
CA GLN A 191 -15.57 5.36 -18.21
C GLN A 191 -16.16 6.74 -17.91
N LEU A 192 -15.72 7.37 -16.80
CA LEU A 192 -16.17 8.72 -16.42
C LEU A 192 -15.73 9.78 -17.43
N GLU A 193 -14.49 9.70 -17.93
CA GLU A 193 -13.97 10.60 -18.96
C GLU A 193 -14.74 10.46 -20.28
N ALA A 194 -15.11 9.23 -20.68
CA ALA A 194 -15.92 8.99 -21.88
C ALA A 194 -17.31 9.60 -21.75
N VAL A 195 -17.98 9.42 -20.61
CA VAL A 195 -19.30 10.04 -20.33
C VAL A 195 -19.17 11.56 -20.33
N SER A 196 -18.18 12.11 -19.62
CA SER A 196 -17.95 13.56 -19.59
C SER A 196 -17.71 14.14 -20.99
N SER A 197 -16.94 13.45 -21.83
CA SER A 197 -16.64 13.90 -23.20
C SER A 197 -17.88 13.85 -24.10
N TYR A 198 -18.73 12.83 -23.92
CA TYR A 198 -19.99 12.70 -24.65
C TYR A 198 -20.95 13.86 -24.33
N LEU A 199 -21.09 14.22 -23.06
CA LEU A 199 -21.96 15.33 -22.63
C LEU A 199 -21.50 16.67 -23.22
N VAL A 200 -20.20 16.97 -23.15
CA VAL A 200 -19.62 18.19 -23.76
C VAL A 200 -19.87 18.22 -25.27
N SER A 201 -19.66 17.09 -25.95
CA SER A 201 -19.86 16.99 -27.40
C SER A 201 -21.32 17.15 -27.82
N ASN A 202 -22.26 16.68 -27.00
CA ASN A 202 -23.69 16.84 -27.26
C ASN A 202 -24.17 18.27 -27.00
N ALA A 203 -23.71 18.91 -25.92
CA ALA A 203 -24.01 20.32 -25.64
C ALA A 203 -23.60 21.23 -26.82
N ALA A 204 -22.40 21.02 -27.38
CA ALA A 204 -21.92 21.77 -28.56
C ALA A 204 -22.79 21.54 -29.83
N LYS A 205 -23.36 20.34 -29.98
CA LYS A 205 -24.28 20.00 -31.10
C LYS A 205 -25.66 20.62 -30.95
N GLU A 206 -26.10 20.89 -29.72
CA GLU A 206 -27.39 21.54 -29.46
C GLU A 206 -27.29 23.06 -29.63
N GLU A 207 -26.16 23.66 -29.24
CA GLU A 207 -25.89 25.09 -29.46
C GLU A 207 -25.75 25.45 -30.93
N SER A 208 -25.14 24.58 -31.75
CA SER A 208 -24.99 24.79 -33.20
C SER A 208 -26.27 24.60 -34.02
N LYS A 209 -27.36 24.11 -33.39
CA LYS A 209 -28.68 23.95 -34.01
C LYS A 209 -29.67 25.06 -33.65
N LYS A 210 -29.30 25.95 -32.73
CA LYS A 210 -30.07 27.16 -32.39
C LYS A 210 -29.57 28.34 -33.20
#